data_AF-A0A7C1N8F4-F1
#
_entry.id   AF-A0A7C1N8F4-F1
#
_cell.length_a   1.000
_cell.length_b   1.000
_cell.length_c   1.000
_cell.angle_alpha   90.00
_cell.angle_beta   90.00
_cell.angle_gamma   90.00
#
_symmetry.space_group_name_H-M   'P 1'
#
loop_
_entity.id
_entity.type
_entity.pdbx_description
1 polymer ?
#
loop_
_entity_poly.entity_id
_entity_poly.type
_entity_poly.pdbx_seq_one_letter_code
_entity_poly.pdbx_strand_id
1 'polypeptide(L)'
;MAGGGGGLELPERQRRGKKQSKRKKKKRLGFRIDMTPMVDIVFLLLTFFMYTTTMVTPQVMEISVPKEVEENVEVNQANLFTLYVRGDGKLFFSMGTDEPQPLALSDLRSKAVELNLLRKNKLITAFKPSPDAPYGVVVQVLDILNQAEAEIIRQLQAEGIKRERKFAFVKLSPEEVEKLKGL
;
A
#
# COMPACT_ATOMS: atom_id res chain seq x y z
N MET A 1 65.98 -87.29 -71.35
CA MET A 1 66.50 -86.01 -71.86
C MET A 1 65.81 -84.88 -71.11
N ALA A 2 66.63 -83.98 -70.54
CA ALA A 2 66.44 -82.53 -70.28
C ALA A 2 65.04 -82.02 -69.84
N GLY A 3 64.86 -81.16 -68.85
CA GLY A 3 65.70 -80.37 -67.95
C GLY A 3 64.70 -79.71 -66.97
N GLY A 4 65.01 -79.48 -65.71
CA GLY A 4 65.93 -78.43 -65.30
C GLY A 4 65.25 -77.05 -65.46
N GLY A 5 64.43 -76.65 -64.49
CA GLY A 5 63.71 -75.38 -64.50
C GLY A 5 63.24 -75.00 -63.10
N GLY A 6 64.20 -74.73 -62.21
CA GLY A 6 63.94 -74.14 -60.91
C GLY A 6 63.72 -72.63 -61.02
N GLY A 7 62.95 -72.09 -60.08
CA GLY A 7 63.00 -70.66 -59.75
C GLY A 7 61.64 -69.98 -59.65
N LEU A 8 61.11 -69.93 -58.42
CA LEU A 8 60.63 -68.73 -57.71
C LEU A 8 59.44 -69.10 -56.80
N GLU A 9 59.74 -69.76 -55.68
CA GLU A 9 58.82 -69.80 -54.55
C GLU A 9 58.82 -68.43 -53.88
N LEU A 10 57.69 -67.71 -54.01
CA LEU A 10 57.41 -66.52 -53.22
C LEU A 10 57.26 -66.95 -51.75
N PRO A 11 57.86 -66.26 -50.77
CA PRO A 11 57.72 -66.66 -49.38
C PRO A 11 56.25 -66.51 -48.98
N GLU A 12 55.67 -67.62 -48.52
CA GLU A 12 54.29 -67.69 -48.06
C GLU A 12 54.11 -66.74 -46.86
N ARG A 13 53.35 -65.67 -47.07
CA ARG A 13 53.13 -64.64 -46.05
C ARG A 13 52.30 -65.24 -44.91
N GLN A 14 52.96 -65.64 -43.82
CA GLN A 14 52.30 -66.07 -42.59
C GLN A 14 51.21 -65.06 -42.21
N ARG A 15 49.95 -65.49 -42.32
CA ARG A 15 48.79 -64.72 -41.87
C ARG A 15 48.87 -64.61 -40.35
N ARG A 16 49.47 -63.52 -39.88
CA ARG A 16 49.52 -63.15 -38.47
C ARG A 16 48.09 -63.14 -37.93
N GLY A 17 47.76 -64.12 -37.09
CA GLY A 17 46.43 -64.29 -36.50
C GLY A 17 45.94 -62.97 -35.92
N LYS A 18 44.78 -62.52 -36.40
CA LYS A 18 44.11 -61.29 -35.94
C LYS A 18 43.69 -61.53 -34.49
N LYS A 19 44.52 -61.13 -33.51
CA LYS A 19 44.11 -61.09 -32.10
C LYS A 19 42.87 -60.19 -32.02
N GLN A 20 41.70 -60.79 -31.78
CA GLN A 20 40.49 -60.06 -31.47
C GLN A 20 40.76 -59.24 -30.20
N SER A 21 41.01 -57.94 -30.38
CA SER A 21 40.97 -57.00 -29.28
C SER A 21 39.53 -56.97 -28.76
N LYS A 22 39.28 -57.64 -27.63
CA LYS A 22 38.02 -57.53 -26.87
C LYS A 22 37.94 -56.11 -26.29
N ARG A 23 37.62 -55.13 -27.13
CA ARG A 23 37.33 -53.76 -26.69
C ARG A 23 35.99 -53.80 -25.95
N LYS A 24 36.03 -53.84 -24.61
CA LYS A 24 34.83 -53.72 -23.76
C LYS A 24 34.07 -52.46 -24.17
N LYS A 25 32.83 -52.60 -24.65
CA LYS A 25 31.95 -51.47 -24.94
C LYS A 25 31.75 -50.67 -23.63
N LYS A 26 32.05 -49.37 -23.65
CA LYS A 26 31.76 -48.46 -22.52
C LYS A 26 30.25 -48.54 -22.25
N LYS A 27 29.84 -48.99 -21.05
CA LYS A 27 28.43 -48.93 -20.62
C LYS A 27 28.03 -47.46 -20.57
N ARG A 28 26.97 -47.09 -21.29
CA ARG A 28 26.32 -45.77 -21.16
C ARG A 28 25.70 -45.72 -19.77
N LEU A 29 26.34 -44.97 -18.86
CA LEU A 29 25.71 -44.59 -17.58
C LEU A 29 24.59 -43.62 -17.94
N GLY A 30 23.34 -44.08 -17.87
CA GLY A 30 22.18 -43.22 -18.01
C GLY A 30 22.14 -42.28 -16.81
N PHE A 31 22.28 -40.98 -17.05
CA PHE A 31 22.12 -39.96 -16.02
C PHE A 31 20.61 -39.81 -15.77
N ARG A 32 20.12 -40.26 -14.62
CA ARG A 32 18.75 -40.01 -14.17
C ARG A 32 18.78 -38.76 -13.29
N ILE A 33 18.14 -37.68 -13.74
CA ILE A 33 18.01 -36.45 -12.96
C ILE A 33 16.85 -36.65 -11.99
N ASP A 34 17.13 -36.59 -10.70
CA ASP A 34 16.10 -36.58 -9.68
C ASP A 34 15.46 -35.18 -9.62
N MET A 35 14.14 -35.13 -9.81
CA MET A 35 13.36 -33.88 -9.80
C MET A 35 12.83 -33.54 -8.41
N THR A 36 12.96 -34.45 -7.43
CA THR A 36 12.58 -34.24 -6.03
C THR A 36 13.10 -32.92 -5.45
N PRO A 37 14.38 -32.53 -5.63
CA PRO A 37 14.88 -31.24 -5.14
C PRO A 37 14.29 -30.03 -5.87
N MET A 38 13.83 -30.17 -7.10
CA MET A 38 13.21 -29.06 -7.84
C MET A 38 11.79 -28.78 -7.34
N VAL A 39 11.04 -29.85 -7.01
CA VAL A 39 9.69 -29.73 -6.46
C VAL A 39 9.70 -29.02 -5.11
N ASP A 40 10.69 -29.30 -4.27
CA ASP A 40 10.86 -28.69 -2.95
C ASP A 40 11.11 -27.17 -3.04
N ILE A 41 11.98 -26.73 -3.97
CA ILE A 41 12.26 -25.30 -4.20
C ILE A 41 10.99 -24.55 -4.65
N VAL A 42 10.18 -25.17 -5.51
CA VAL A 42 8.92 -24.57 -5.98
C VAL A 42 7.92 -24.44 -4.83
N PHE A 43 7.83 -25.44 -3.97
CA PHE A 43 6.94 -25.39 -2.80
C PHE A 43 7.38 -24.31 -1.78
N LEU A 44 8.69 -24.18 -1.55
CA LEU A 44 9.26 -23.13 -0.70
C LEU A 44 8.95 -21.72 -1.25
N LEU A 45 9.04 -21.53 -2.57
CA LEU A 45 8.70 -20.26 -3.20
C LEU A 45 7.20 -19.95 -3.12
N LEU A 46 6.33 -20.94 -3.36
CA LEU A 46 4.88 -20.75 -3.27
C LEU A 46 4.43 -20.41 -1.85
N THR A 47 4.96 -21.10 -0.83
CA THR A 47 4.65 -20.80 0.58
C THR A 47 5.21 -19.44 1.00
N PHE A 48 6.41 -19.07 0.56
CA PHE A 48 6.97 -17.73 0.77
C PHE A 48 6.11 -16.63 0.15
N PHE A 49 5.70 -16.79 -1.12
CA PHE A 49 4.83 -15.81 -1.77
C PHE A 49 3.45 -15.75 -1.13
N MET A 50 2.85 -16.90 -0.79
CA MET A 50 1.56 -16.94 -0.11
C MET A 50 1.61 -16.34 1.30
N TYR A 51 2.73 -16.46 2.01
CA TYR A 51 2.90 -15.82 3.32
C TYR A 51 3.10 -14.31 3.18
N THR A 52 3.97 -13.88 2.27
CA THR A 52 4.28 -12.45 2.06
C THR A 52 3.12 -11.66 1.45
N THR A 53 2.24 -12.28 0.64
CA THR A 53 1.03 -11.61 0.12
C THR A 53 0.05 -11.21 1.21
N THR A 54 0.00 -11.93 2.34
CA THR A 54 -0.87 -11.56 3.49
C THR A 54 -0.35 -10.38 4.30
N MET A 55 0.92 -9.98 4.14
CA MET A 55 1.46 -8.80 4.82
C MET A 55 1.00 -7.48 4.19
N VAL A 56 0.40 -7.53 3.00
CA VAL A 56 -0.18 -6.37 2.32
C VAL A 56 -1.69 -6.46 2.39
N THR A 57 -2.26 -6.54 3.60
CA THR A 57 -3.66 -6.15 3.77
C THR A 57 -3.69 -4.63 3.78
N PRO A 58 -4.14 -3.93 2.71
CA PRO A 58 -4.50 -2.53 2.88
C PRO A 58 -5.54 -2.50 3.99
N GLN A 59 -5.29 -1.72 5.04
CA GLN A 59 -6.33 -1.44 6.02
C GLN A 59 -7.36 -0.60 5.28
N VAL A 60 -8.35 -1.28 4.69
CA VAL A 60 -9.46 -0.63 4.02
C VAL A 60 -10.30 -0.04 5.14
N MET A 61 -9.94 1.17 5.58
CA MET A 61 -10.85 1.99 6.36
C MET A 61 -12.01 2.33 5.43
N GLU A 62 -13.20 1.81 5.74
CA GLU A 62 -14.45 2.27 5.13
C GLU A 62 -14.73 3.69 5.60
N ILE A 63 -14.04 4.67 4.99
CA ILE A 63 -14.32 6.07 5.23
C ILE A 63 -15.57 6.40 4.42
N SER A 64 -16.72 6.49 5.09
CA SER A 64 -17.89 7.13 4.51
C SER A 64 -17.59 8.62 4.37
N VAL A 65 -17.02 9.01 3.23
CA VAL A 65 -16.80 10.43 2.92
C VAL A 65 -18.19 11.09 2.82
N PRO A 66 -18.52 12.04 3.69
CA PRO A 66 -19.75 12.81 3.57
C PRO A 66 -19.78 13.53 2.24
N LYS A 67 -20.98 13.66 1.66
CA LYS A 67 -21.18 14.26 0.35
C LYS A 67 -20.57 15.67 0.31
N GLU A 68 -19.83 15.97 -0.75
CA GLU A 68 -19.42 17.34 -1.06
C GLU A 68 -20.69 18.17 -1.23
N VAL A 69 -20.81 19.25 -0.46
CA VAL A 69 -21.89 20.22 -0.63
C VAL A 69 -21.31 21.35 -1.47
N GLU A 70 -21.67 21.40 -2.75
CA GLU A 70 -21.26 22.48 -3.67
C GLU A 70 -22.12 23.75 -3.50
N GLU A 71 -23.23 23.66 -2.76
CA GLU A 71 -24.12 24.80 -2.51
C GLU A 71 -23.64 25.64 -1.32
N ASN A 72 -23.68 26.97 -1.51
CA ASN A 72 -23.50 27.96 -0.45
C ASN A 72 -24.65 27.83 0.56
N VAL A 73 -24.49 26.95 1.55
CA VAL A 73 -25.40 26.91 2.70
C VAL A 73 -25.12 28.16 3.53
N GLU A 74 -26.09 29.05 3.63
CA GLU A 74 -26.05 30.18 4.57
C GLU A 74 -26.03 29.63 6.00
N VAL A 75 -24.83 29.53 6.55
CA VAL A 75 -24.59 29.04 7.90
C VAL A 75 -24.21 30.20 8.79
N ASN A 76 -24.76 30.20 10.01
CA ASN A 76 -24.39 31.20 11.01
C ASN A 76 -22.89 31.08 11.28
N GLN A 77 -22.14 32.13 10.91
CA GLN A 77 -20.67 32.17 10.99
C GLN A 77 -20.16 31.83 12.41
N ALA A 78 -20.91 32.22 13.45
CA ALA A 78 -20.54 31.93 14.84
C ALA A 78 -20.52 30.43 15.20
N ASN A 79 -21.13 29.58 14.37
CA ASN A 79 -21.17 28.13 14.56
C ASN A 79 -20.40 27.37 13.48
N LEU A 80 -19.64 28.07 12.63
CA LEU A 80 -18.79 27.44 11.62
C LEU A 80 -17.40 27.22 12.21
N PHE A 81 -16.99 25.96 12.32
CA PHE A 81 -15.62 25.57 12.63
C PHE A 81 -14.98 25.04 11.36
N THR A 82 -13.99 25.78 10.84
CA THR A 82 -13.30 25.41 9.60
C THR A 82 -11.92 24.85 9.93
N LEU A 83 -11.63 23.67 9.41
CA LEU A 83 -10.34 23.00 9.51
C LEU A 83 -9.65 23.00 8.16
N TYR A 84 -8.43 23.51 8.12
CA TYR A 84 -7.60 23.58 6.93
C TYR A 84 -6.39 22.65 7.08
N VAL A 85 -6.12 21.84 6.05
CA VAL A 85 -4.86 21.11 5.93
C VAL A 85 -4.08 21.72 4.78
N ARG A 86 -2.92 22.31 5.10
CA ARG A 86 -2.04 22.89 4.09
C ARG A 86 -1.20 21.81 3.41
N GLY A 87 -0.69 22.11 2.21
CA GLY A 87 0.14 21.18 1.42
C GLY A 87 1.40 20.65 2.14
N ASP A 88 1.90 21.37 3.14
CA ASP A 88 3.02 20.92 3.98
C ASP A 88 2.59 20.00 5.16
N GLY A 89 1.31 19.63 5.22
CA GLY A 89 0.74 18.78 6.27
C GLY A 89 0.46 19.51 7.58
N LYS A 90 0.62 20.84 7.63
CA LYS A 90 0.24 21.63 8.82
C LYS A 90 -1.27 21.84 8.87
N LEU A 91 -1.80 21.75 10.09
CA LEU A 91 -3.22 21.92 10.37
C LEU A 91 -3.45 23.34 10.90
N PHE A 92 -4.50 23.97 10.39
CA PHE A 92 -4.98 25.26 10.84
C PHE A 92 -6.48 25.18 11.09
N PHE A 93 -7.00 26.04 11.95
CA PHE A 93 -8.44 26.15 12.19
C PHE A 93 -8.87 27.61 12.24
N SER A 94 -10.13 27.88 11.89
CA SER A 94 -10.79 29.15 12.12
C SER A 94 -12.21 28.96 12.63
N MET A 95 -12.72 29.97 13.33
CA MET A 95 -14.12 30.06 13.73
C MET A 95 -14.77 31.19 12.92
N GLY A 96 -15.81 30.87 12.14
CA GLY A 96 -16.49 31.85 11.30
C GLY A 96 -15.55 32.57 10.33
N THR A 97 -15.34 33.86 10.55
CA THR A 97 -14.49 34.76 9.73
C THR A 97 -13.15 35.11 10.38
N ASP A 98 -12.82 34.50 11.51
CA ASP A 98 -11.58 34.76 12.22
C ASP A 98 -10.35 34.30 11.41
N GLU A 99 -9.19 34.88 11.70
CA GLU A 99 -7.93 34.49 11.06
C GLU A 99 -7.56 33.02 11.39
N PRO A 100 -7.06 32.25 10.42
CA PRO A 100 -6.63 30.88 10.66
C PRO A 100 -5.51 30.83 11.69
N GLN A 101 -5.67 30.01 12.72
CA GLN A 101 -4.66 29.77 13.74
C GLN A 101 -4.05 28.38 13.57
N PRO A 102 -2.74 28.21 13.84
CA PRO A 102 -2.11 26.91 13.79
C PRO A 102 -2.69 25.99 14.87
N LEU A 103 -2.85 24.71 14.53
CA LEU A 103 -3.35 23.67 15.42
C LEU A 103 -2.43 22.46 15.37
N ALA A 104 -1.96 22.00 16.53
CA ALA A 104 -1.29 20.71 16.62
C ALA A 104 -2.31 19.58 16.48
N LEU A 105 -1.91 18.47 15.84
CA LEU A 105 -2.77 17.29 15.69
C LEU A 105 -3.21 16.70 17.04
N SER A 106 -2.36 16.80 18.07
CA SER A 106 -2.69 16.38 19.45
C SER A 106 -3.88 17.13 20.05
N ASP A 107 -4.00 18.41 19.72
CA ASP A 107 -4.96 19.33 20.34
C ASP A 107 -6.27 19.42 19.54
N LEU A 108 -6.30 18.84 18.34
CA LEU A 108 -7.48 18.80 17.51
C LEU A 108 -8.66 18.11 18.21
N ARG A 109 -8.39 17.00 18.89
CA ARG A 109 -9.44 16.24 19.58
C ARG A 109 -10.10 17.07 20.69
N SER A 110 -9.31 17.64 21.58
CA SER A 110 -9.81 18.40 22.73
C SER A 110 -10.59 19.63 22.26
N LYS A 111 -10.06 20.40 21.30
CA LYS A 111 -10.77 21.55 20.72
C LYS A 111 -12.07 21.16 20.02
N ALA A 112 -12.07 20.07 19.26
CA ALA A 112 -13.27 19.61 18.57
C ALA A 112 -14.39 19.23 19.56
N VAL A 113 -14.04 18.53 20.64
CA VAL A 113 -15.00 18.17 21.70
C VAL A 113 -15.52 19.43 22.40
N GLU A 114 -14.63 20.30 22.86
CA GLU A 114 -14.97 21.53 23.58
C GLU A 114 -15.92 22.43 22.78
N LEU A 115 -15.59 22.72 21.52
CA LEU A 115 -16.38 23.60 20.66
C LEU A 115 -17.76 23.01 20.33
N ASN A 116 -17.85 21.69 20.12
CA ASN A 116 -19.13 21.03 19.84
C ASN A 116 -20.07 21.03 21.05
N LEU A 117 -19.53 20.84 22.26
CA LEU A 117 -20.29 20.87 23.50
C LEU A 117 -20.77 22.27 23.85
N LEU A 118 -19.90 23.28 23.73
CA LEU A 118 -20.25 24.69 23.96
C LEU A 118 -21.40 25.15 23.07
N ARG A 119 -21.42 24.70 21.82
CA ARG A 119 -22.45 25.09 20.83
C ARG A 119 -23.64 24.14 20.78
N LYS A 120 -23.72 23.15 21.67
CA LYS A 120 -24.84 22.21 21.84
C LYS A 120 -25.46 21.77 20.51
N ASN A 121 -24.67 21.06 19.70
CA ASN A 121 -25.11 20.46 18.42
C ASN A 121 -25.38 21.46 17.26
N LYS A 122 -25.09 22.75 17.42
CA LYS A 122 -25.22 23.74 16.34
C LYS A 122 -23.95 23.92 15.51
N LEU A 123 -22.82 23.38 15.98
CA LEU A 123 -21.54 23.53 15.30
C LEU A 123 -21.51 22.74 13.99
N ILE A 124 -21.08 23.40 12.93
CA ILE A 124 -20.84 22.82 11.62
C ILE A 124 -19.34 22.75 11.42
N THR A 125 -18.81 21.54 11.21
CA THR A 125 -17.38 21.33 10.94
C THR A 125 -17.16 21.27 9.43
N ALA A 126 -16.53 22.31 8.88
CA ALA A 126 -16.11 22.35 7.49
C ALA A 126 -14.65 21.87 7.41
N PHE A 127 -14.39 20.81 6.66
CA PHE A 127 -13.05 20.30 6.47
C PHE A 127 -12.58 20.60 5.05
N LYS A 128 -11.48 21.35 4.97
CA LYS A 128 -10.89 21.87 3.75
C LYS A 128 -9.45 21.37 3.63
N PRO A 129 -9.21 20.22 2.99
CA PRO A 129 -7.86 19.76 2.67
C PRO A 129 -7.33 20.45 1.40
N SER A 130 -6.06 20.86 1.41
CA SER A 130 -5.36 21.30 0.20
C SER A 130 -5.16 20.13 -0.76
N PRO A 131 -5.24 20.34 -2.09
CA PRO A 131 -4.94 19.29 -3.08
C PRO A 131 -3.56 18.68 -2.92
N ASP A 132 -2.60 19.46 -2.41
CA ASP A 132 -1.20 19.05 -2.23
C ASP A 132 -0.94 18.42 -0.84
N ALA A 133 -1.96 18.32 0.02
CA ALA A 133 -1.79 17.80 1.37
C ALA A 133 -1.46 16.30 1.36
N PRO A 134 -0.53 15.83 2.22
CA PRO A 134 -0.24 14.41 2.32
C PRO A 134 -1.50 13.63 2.72
N TYR A 135 -1.88 12.64 1.90
CA TYR A 135 -3.08 11.84 2.13
C TYR A 135 -3.13 11.23 3.54
N GLY A 136 -1.99 10.78 4.07
CA GLY A 136 -1.89 10.24 5.43
C GLY A 136 -2.32 11.23 6.52
N VAL A 137 -1.99 12.52 6.37
CA VAL A 137 -2.41 13.56 7.33
C VAL A 137 -3.91 13.80 7.25
N VAL A 138 -4.47 13.82 6.04
CA VAL A 138 -5.93 13.97 5.83
C VAL A 138 -6.68 12.84 6.52
N VAL A 139 -6.23 11.59 6.35
CA VAL A 139 -6.84 10.42 7.01
C VAL A 139 -6.70 10.50 8.53
N GLN A 140 -5.53 10.88 9.06
CA GLN A 140 -5.33 11.05 10.50
C GLN A 140 -6.27 12.08 11.10
N VAL A 141 -6.48 13.22 10.43
CA VAL A 141 -7.42 14.25 10.88
C VAL A 141 -8.85 13.70 10.92
N LEU A 142 -9.28 12.96 9.89
CA LEU A 142 -10.61 12.36 9.86
C LEU A 142 -10.80 11.31 10.97
N ASP A 143 -9.78 10.50 11.25
CA ASP A 143 -9.83 9.53 12.34
C ASP A 143 -9.96 10.22 13.70
N ILE A 144 -9.15 11.25 13.95
CA ILE A 144 -9.23 12.04 15.20
C ILE A 144 -10.62 12.67 15.37
N LEU A 145 -11.20 13.22 14.30
CA LEU A 145 -12.54 13.80 14.35
C LEU A 145 -13.63 12.74 14.59
N ASN A 146 -13.49 11.54 14.03
CA ASN A 146 -14.41 10.43 14.28
C ASN A 146 -14.33 9.94 15.73
N GLN A 147 -13.12 9.88 16.30
CA GLN A 147 -12.94 9.54 17.72
C GLN A 147 -13.55 10.60 18.64
N ALA A 148 -13.38 11.88 18.31
CA ALA A 148 -14.01 12.99 19.04
C ALA A 148 -15.54 12.91 19.00
N GLU A 149 -16.12 12.53 17.85
CA GLU A 149 -17.57 12.41 17.70
C GLU A 149 -18.17 11.35 18.64
N ALA A 150 -17.49 10.21 18.83
CA ALA A 150 -17.94 9.18 19.77
C ALA A 150 -18.03 9.70 21.21
N GLU A 151 -17.12 10.58 21.60
CA GLU A 151 -17.11 11.23 22.92
C GLU A 151 -18.23 12.28 23.05
N ILE A 152 -18.41 13.12 22.03
CA ILE A 152 -19.48 14.12 21.97
C ILE A 152 -20.87 13.46 22.07
N ILE A 153 -21.09 12.35 21.35
CA ILE A 153 -22.35 11.61 21.39
C ILE A 153 -22.67 11.15 22.82
N ARG A 154 -21.68 10.58 23.52
CA ARG A 154 -21.87 10.09 24.91
C ARG A 154 -22.26 11.22 25.86
N GLN A 155 -21.59 12.37 25.76
CA GLN A 155 -21.86 13.50 26.65
C GLN A 155 -23.20 14.18 26.34
N LEU A 156 -23.53 14.38 25.06
CA LEU A 156 -24.83 14.96 24.69
C LEU A 156 -26.01 14.03 25.01
N GLN A 157 -25.82 12.71 24.89
CA GLN A 157 -26.83 11.72 25.32
C GLN A 157 -27.07 11.78 26.82
N ALA A 158 -26.03 12.02 27.63
CA ALA A 158 -26.19 12.21 29.07
C ALA A 158 -27.04 13.45 29.41
N GLU A 159 -27.01 14.48 28.55
CA GLU A 159 -27.88 15.66 28.63
C GLU A 159 -29.27 15.45 27.97
N GLY A 160 -29.55 14.26 27.44
CA GLY A 160 -30.82 13.95 26.74
C GLY A 160 -30.93 14.55 25.33
N ILE A 161 -29.84 15.07 24.76
CA ILE A 161 -29.82 15.70 23.44
C ILE A 161 -29.31 14.70 22.40
N LYS A 162 -30.09 14.46 21.34
CA LYS A 162 -29.65 13.65 20.20
C LYS A 162 -28.66 14.46 19.35
N ARG A 163 -27.48 13.89 19.11
CA ARG A 163 -26.43 14.48 18.26
C ARG A 163 -26.80 14.39 16.78
N GLU A 164 -26.65 15.50 16.06
CA GLU A 164 -26.76 15.62 14.60
C GLU A 164 -25.42 16.12 14.07
N ARG A 165 -24.58 15.20 13.59
CA ARG A 165 -23.27 15.56 13.04
C ARG A 165 -23.46 16.37 11.74
N LYS A 166 -23.10 17.65 11.79
CA LYS A 166 -23.03 18.53 10.61
C LYS A 166 -21.59 18.68 10.20
N PHE A 167 -21.18 17.89 9.21
CA PHE A 167 -19.83 17.87 8.69
C PHE A 167 -19.86 17.99 7.16
N ALA A 168 -19.02 18.86 6.61
CA ALA A 168 -18.95 19.08 5.16
C ALA A 168 -17.50 19.07 4.68
N PHE A 169 -17.25 18.34 3.59
CA PHE A 169 -16.02 18.50 2.80
C PHE A 169 -16.22 19.69 1.86
N VAL A 170 -15.32 20.67 1.96
CA VAL A 170 -15.38 21.88 1.13
C VAL A 170 -14.01 22.08 0.50
N LYS A 171 -13.98 22.40 -0.80
CA LYS A 171 -12.74 22.71 -1.51
C LYS A 171 -12.16 24.02 -0.98
N LEU A 172 -10.84 24.12 -0.86
CA LEU A 172 -10.21 25.41 -0.52
C LEU A 172 -10.49 26.43 -1.62
N SER A 173 -10.97 27.61 -1.23
CA SER A 173 -11.06 28.75 -2.14
C SER A 173 -9.66 29.36 -2.35
N PRO A 174 -9.34 29.92 -3.53
CA PRO A 174 -8.05 30.56 -3.81
C PRO A 174 -7.65 31.62 -2.78
N GLU A 175 -8.60 32.41 -2.26
CA GLU A 175 -8.36 33.44 -1.24
C GLU A 175 -7.89 32.86 0.10
N GLU A 176 -8.39 31.68 0.48
CA GLU A 176 -8.01 31.00 1.71
C GLU A 176 -6.62 30.37 1.57
N VAL A 177 -6.26 29.92 0.35
CA VAL A 177 -4.90 29.45 0.04
C VAL A 177 -3.88 30.56 0.23
N GLU A 178 -4.20 31.79 -0.19
CA GLU A 178 -3.30 32.94 -0.01
C GLU A 178 -3.14 33.32 1.47
N LYS A 179 -4.23 33.34 2.24
CA LYS A 179 -4.18 33.58 3.69
C LYS A 179 -3.33 32.54 4.43
N LEU A 180 -3.43 31.27 4.02
CA LEU A 180 -2.63 30.18 4.60
C LEU A 180 -1.18 30.15 4.12
N LYS A 181 -0.84 30.80 3.00
CA LYS A 181 0.57 30.99 2.56
C LYS A 181 1.29 32.06 3.37
N GLY A 182 0.56 33.01 3.95
CA GLY A 182 1.11 34.09 4.78
C GLY A 182 1.44 33.71 6.22
N LEU A 183 1.03 32.51 6.66
CA LEU A 183 1.20 31.97 8.02
C LEU A 183 2.20 30.79 8.04
#